data_AF-A0A7C1CFT3-F1
#
_entry.id   AF-A0A7C1CFT3-F1
#
_cell.length_a   1.000
_cell.length_b   1.000
_cell.length_c   1.000
_cell.angle_alpha   90.00
_cell.angle_beta   90.00
_cell.angle_gamma   90.00
#
_symmetry.space_group_name_H-M   'P 1'
#
loop_
_entity.id
_entity.type
_entity.pdbx_description
1 polymer ?
#
loop_
_entity_poly.entity_id
_entity_poly.type
_entity_poly.pdbx_seq_one_letter_code
_entity_poly.pdbx_strand_id
1 'polypeptide(L)'
;GEYSGWYCTPCENFWTEAQLTEGKCPDCGRKVEYIKEKNFFFRLSKYQEWLVGHIGSHPGFILPEIRRNEILSFLKNPLGDLCVSRPKTRLSWGIDIPFSKDHVTYVWFDALLNYITVCGYGDDPDRFKKFWPADIHMIGKDILRMHAVNWPIMLHAAGLEPPKTIFAHGWWKVGEDKMSKSKGNIIDPRDMVDRFGVDAYRYFLLREVPFGMDGSFSESALIGRINSDLANDLGNLLHRTLSMIEKYFSGIVPERSNIKDTDRASEPLISEINGMGPKVDSAMAKINFNQALIAIWALINSANKFIEQKAPWKLSRENKTEELKDMMYDLFQVLRVVSVFISPFLPQTSLEIRKQLGLEKEDIGLKSFACWRDTDPGTNIRKGNPLFPRIEK
;
A
#
# COMPACT_ATOMS: atom_id res chain seq x y z
N GLY A 1 12.04 39.59 -2.89
CA GLY A 1 11.01 40.64 -2.74
C GLY A 1 10.71 40.86 -1.27
N GLU A 2 10.05 41.96 -0.92
CA GLU A 2 9.38 42.08 0.38
C GLU A 2 8.02 41.40 0.23
N TYR A 3 7.76 40.36 1.02
CA TYR A 3 6.47 39.68 1.00
C TYR A 3 5.88 39.74 2.39
N SER A 4 4.60 40.07 2.41
CA SER A 4 3.80 40.16 3.61
C SER A 4 2.59 39.26 3.46
N GLY A 5 2.38 38.35 4.42
CA GLY A 5 1.28 37.39 4.36
C GLY A 5 1.06 36.69 5.69
N TRP A 6 -0.03 35.93 5.77
CA TRP A 6 -0.41 35.20 6.96
C TRP A 6 0.28 33.84 6.98
N TYR A 7 1.13 33.60 7.96
CA TYR A 7 1.95 32.40 8.08
C TYR A 7 1.38 31.42 9.10
N CYS A 8 1.29 30.15 8.70
CA CYS A 8 0.95 29.05 9.60
C CYS A 8 2.22 28.27 9.94
N THR A 9 2.78 28.45 11.14
CA THR A 9 4.00 27.75 11.57
C THR A 9 3.87 26.22 11.50
N PRO A 10 2.78 25.58 12.00
CA PRO A 10 2.68 24.13 11.94
C PRO A 10 2.50 23.51 10.55
N CYS A 11 1.99 24.28 9.58
CA CYS A 11 1.87 23.82 8.20
C CYS A 11 3.07 24.24 7.34
N GLU A 12 3.91 25.12 7.88
CA GLU A 12 4.92 25.86 7.13
C GLU A 12 4.37 26.30 5.78
N ASN A 13 3.41 27.23 5.79
CA ASN A 13 2.84 27.78 4.57
C ASN A 13 2.36 29.23 4.76
N PHE A 14 2.41 30.01 3.68
CA PHE A 14 1.87 31.37 3.60
C PHE A 14 0.50 31.38 2.95
N TRP A 15 -0.32 32.31 3.40
CA TRP A 15 -1.68 32.54 2.92
C TRP A 15 -1.89 34.02 2.63
N THR A 16 -2.65 34.29 1.58
CA THR A 16 -3.27 35.61 1.41
C THR A 16 -4.47 35.73 2.35
N GLU A 17 -4.88 36.96 2.66
CA GLU A 17 -6.04 37.21 3.52
C GLU A 17 -7.33 36.56 2.98
N ALA A 18 -7.53 36.58 1.66
CA ALA A 18 -8.68 35.96 1.00
C ALA A 18 -8.68 34.41 1.08
N GLN A 19 -7.54 33.78 1.35
CA GLN A 19 -7.43 32.33 1.49
C GLN A 19 -7.68 31.85 2.92
N LEU A 20 -7.73 32.75 3.90
CA LEU A 20 -8.00 32.37 5.28
C LEU A 20 -9.46 31.95 5.48
N THR A 21 -9.67 30.95 6.32
CA THR A 21 -11.01 30.55 6.76
C THR A 21 -11.22 31.10 8.17
N GLU A 22 -12.11 32.08 8.33
CA GLU A 22 -12.37 32.77 9.61
C GLU A 22 -11.09 33.31 10.30
N GLY A 23 -10.15 33.84 9.51
CA GLY A 23 -8.87 34.34 10.02
C GLY A 23 -7.90 33.26 10.50
N LYS A 24 -8.13 31.99 10.13
CA LYS A 24 -7.30 30.83 10.47
C LYS A 24 -6.76 30.14 9.22
N CYS A 25 -5.73 29.32 9.40
CA CYS A 25 -5.14 28.50 8.34
C CYS A 25 -6.21 27.56 7.75
N PRO A 26 -6.48 27.61 6.43
CA PRO A 26 -7.52 26.79 5.80
C PRO A 26 -7.21 25.28 5.84
N ASP A 27 -5.93 24.89 5.96
CA ASP A 27 -5.55 23.48 5.99
C ASP A 27 -5.73 22.82 7.36
N CYS A 28 -5.43 23.55 8.45
CA CYS A 28 -5.35 22.97 9.79
C CYS A 28 -6.22 23.67 10.84
N GLY A 29 -6.89 24.76 10.50
CA GLY A 29 -7.77 25.53 11.37
C GLY A 29 -7.05 26.23 12.54
N ARG A 30 -5.72 26.34 12.53
CA ARG A 30 -4.94 27.01 13.58
C ARG A 30 -4.74 28.50 13.29
N LYS A 31 -4.35 29.26 14.31
CA LYS A 31 -4.00 30.69 14.18
C LYS A 31 -2.85 30.89 13.20
N VAL A 32 -2.90 32.00 12.50
CA VAL A 32 -1.87 32.48 11.59
C VAL A 32 -1.30 33.79 12.10
N GLU A 33 -0.05 34.10 11.74
CA GLU A 33 0.64 35.33 12.12
C GLU A 33 0.98 36.13 10.87
N TYR A 34 0.75 37.44 10.90
CA TYR A 34 1.13 38.30 9.79
C TYR A 34 2.62 38.57 9.84
N ILE A 35 3.35 38.13 8.82
CA ILE A 35 4.81 38.27 8.74
C ILE A 35 5.14 39.09 7.50
N LYS A 36 6.02 40.09 7.65
CA LYS A 36 6.59 40.87 6.55
C LYS A 36 8.11 40.72 6.55
N GLU A 37 8.64 40.05 5.54
CA GLU A 37 10.08 39.74 5.45
C GLU A 37 10.59 39.86 4.01
N LYS A 38 11.88 40.21 3.87
CA LYS A 38 12.59 40.07 2.61
C LYS A 38 12.95 38.60 2.42
N ASN A 39 12.42 38.00 1.35
CA ASN A 39 12.68 36.62 1.01
C ASN A 39 12.90 36.47 -0.51
N PHE A 40 13.51 35.37 -0.89
CA PHE A 40 13.59 34.90 -2.28
C PHE A 40 12.34 34.11 -2.63
N PHE A 41 11.89 34.31 -3.86
CA PHE A 41 10.67 33.72 -4.39
C PHE A 41 10.97 32.97 -5.67
N PHE A 42 10.38 31.78 -5.77
CA PHE A 42 10.28 31.04 -7.01
C PHE A 42 8.99 31.45 -7.73
N ARG A 43 9.12 31.74 -9.03
CA ARG A 43 8.03 32.20 -9.90
C ARG A 43 7.06 31.06 -10.23
N LEU A 44 6.40 30.51 -9.21
CA LEU A 44 5.45 29.41 -9.32
C LEU A 44 4.26 29.80 -10.21
N SER A 45 3.79 31.04 -10.07
CA SER A 45 2.67 31.62 -10.83
C SER A 45 2.84 31.50 -12.35
N LYS A 46 4.08 31.62 -12.84
CA LYS A 46 4.44 31.55 -14.26
C LYS A 46 4.04 30.23 -14.93
N TYR A 47 3.97 29.14 -14.18
CA TYR A 47 3.83 27.78 -14.72
C TYR A 47 2.45 27.14 -14.46
N GLN A 48 1.47 27.93 -14.01
CA GLN A 48 0.13 27.43 -13.72
C GLN A 48 -0.55 26.79 -14.93
N GLU A 49 -0.54 27.46 -16.10
CA GLU A 49 -1.18 26.96 -17.31
C GLU A 49 -0.56 25.62 -17.77
N TRP A 50 0.76 25.52 -17.68
CA TRP A 50 1.47 24.26 -17.95
C TRP A 50 0.97 23.14 -17.02
N LEU A 51 0.88 23.39 -15.72
CA LEU A 51 0.44 22.38 -14.75
C LEU A 51 -1.01 21.94 -15.02
N VAL A 52 -1.91 22.89 -15.31
CA VAL A 52 -3.30 22.58 -15.68
C VAL A 52 -3.35 21.70 -16.93
N GLY A 53 -2.57 22.04 -17.96
CA GLY A 53 -2.45 21.24 -19.18
C GLY A 53 -1.87 19.85 -18.91
N HIS A 54 -0.88 19.74 -18.02
CA HIS A 54 -0.26 18.48 -17.63
C HIS A 54 -1.27 17.56 -16.92
N ILE A 55 -2.00 18.06 -15.90
CA ILE A 55 -3.04 17.30 -15.18
C ILE A 55 -4.21 16.93 -16.13
N GLY A 56 -4.52 17.78 -17.10
CA GLY A 56 -5.55 17.53 -18.11
C GLY A 56 -5.19 16.39 -19.06
N SER A 57 -3.94 16.33 -19.51
CA SER A 57 -3.44 15.32 -20.46
C SER A 57 -3.02 14.00 -19.79
N HIS A 58 -2.79 13.98 -18.48
CA HIS A 58 -2.33 12.81 -17.72
C HIS A 58 -3.34 12.45 -16.62
N PRO A 59 -4.44 11.73 -16.93
CA PRO A 59 -5.48 11.41 -15.95
C PRO A 59 -4.98 10.57 -14.75
N GLY A 60 -3.89 9.80 -14.93
CA GLY A 60 -3.24 9.02 -13.87
C GLY A 60 -2.20 9.80 -13.05
N PHE A 61 -1.99 11.10 -13.32
CA PHE A 61 -0.96 11.89 -12.63
C PHE A 61 -1.30 12.14 -11.15
N ILE A 62 -2.58 12.30 -10.80
CA ILE A 62 -3.02 12.47 -9.40
C ILE A 62 -4.11 11.45 -9.10
N LEU A 63 -3.87 10.60 -8.10
CA LEU A 63 -4.81 9.59 -7.62
C LEU A 63 -5.01 9.71 -6.10
N PRO A 64 -6.19 9.31 -5.58
CA PRO A 64 -7.41 8.97 -6.31
C PRO A 64 -8.04 10.20 -6.98
N GLU A 65 -9.02 9.96 -7.88
CA GLU A 65 -9.64 11.01 -8.71
C GLU A 65 -10.21 12.20 -7.90
N ILE A 66 -10.71 11.95 -6.69
CA ILE A 66 -11.15 13.02 -5.78
C ILE A 66 -10.06 14.05 -5.48
N ARG A 67 -8.79 13.62 -5.37
CA ARG A 67 -7.62 14.49 -5.12
C ARG A 67 -7.22 15.25 -6.37
N ARG A 68 -7.35 14.63 -7.54
CA ARG A 68 -7.17 15.33 -8.83
C ARG A 68 -8.17 16.49 -8.95
N ASN A 69 -9.43 16.23 -8.64
CA ASN A 69 -10.50 17.24 -8.72
C ASN A 69 -10.30 18.37 -7.70
N GLU A 70 -9.81 18.05 -6.50
CA GLU A 70 -9.41 19.02 -5.48
C GLU A 70 -8.34 19.98 -6.01
N ILE A 71 -7.28 19.44 -6.65
CA ILE A 71 -6.19 20.24 -7.20
C ILE A 71 -6.63 21.06 -8.42
N LEU A 72 -7.42 20.48 -9.33
CA LEU A 72 -7.97 21.24 -10.45
C LEU A 72 -8.90 22.38 -9.98
N SER A 73 -9.68 22.16 -8.92
CA SER A 73 -10.51 23.20 -8.32
C SER A 73 -9.66 24.31 -7.71
N PHE A 74 -8.58 23.96 -6.99
CA PHE A 74 -7.62 24.92 -6.44
C PHE A 74 -6.97 25.78 -7.54
N LEU A 75 -6.56 25.15 -8.65
CA LEU A 75 -5.90 25.81 -9.80
C LEU A 75 -6.84 26.67 -10.66
N LYS A 76 -8.14 26.76 -10.34
CA LYS A 76 -9.02 27.79 -10.92
C LYS A 76 -8.65 29.19 -10.45
N ASN A 77 -8.00 29.30 -9.29
CA ASN A 77 -7.49 30.57 -8.78
C ASN A 77 -6.04 30.78 -9.23
N PRO A 78 -5.60 32.03 -9.49
CA PRO A 78 -4.21 32.32 -9.78
C PRO A 78 -3.28 31.89 -8.65
N LEU A 79 -2.19 31.20 -9.00
CA LEU A 79 -1.11 30.84 -8.09
C LEU A 79 -0.30 32.08 -7.73
N GLY A 80 0.05 32.20 -6.45
CA GLY A 80 1.09 33.13 -6.00
C GLY A 80 2.49 32.55 -6.20
N ASP A 81 3.51 33.40 -6.17
CA ASP A 81 4.89 32.96 -6.14
C ASP A 81 5.25 32.30 -4.81
N LEU A 82 6.08 31.27 -4.87
CA LEU A 82 6.46 30.46 -3.71
C LEU A 82 7.65 31.09 -3.00
N CYS A 83 7.53 31.35 -1.69
CA CYS A 83 8.66 31.76 -0.87
C CYS A 83 9.62 30.57 -0.67
N VAL A 84 10.87 30.69 -1.13
CA VAL A 84 11.86 29.58 -1.14
C VAL A 84 13.04 29.80 -0.19
N SER A 85 13.02 30.89 0.58
CA SER A 85 14.05 31.18 1.57
C SER A 85 13.48 31.61 2.91
N ARG A 86 14.32 31.62 3.94
CA ARG A 86 14.10 32.35 5.20
C ARG A 86 15.38 33.07 5.64
N PRO A 87 15.29 34.24 6.29
CA PRO A 87 16.46 34.89 6.84
C PRO A 87 17.03 34.09 8.02
N LYS A 88 18.35 33.99 8.09
CA LYS A 88 19.09 33.28 9.17
C LYS A 88 18.84 33.85 10.55
N THR A 89 18.49 35.13 10.64
CA THR A 89 18.13 35.80 11.89
C THR A 89 16.87 35.20 12.53
N ARG A 90 15.99 34.58 11.74
CA ARG A 90 14.77 33.92 12.20
C ARG A 90 14.93 32.41 12.31
N LEU A 91 15.59 31.81 11.32
CA LEU A 91 15.84 30.37 11.26
C LEU A 91 17.24 30.12 10.72
N SER A 92 18.17 29.78 11.60
CA SER A 92 19.56 29.48 11.23
C SER A 92 19.77 28.03 10.78
N TRP A 93 18.86 27.13 11.11
CA TRP A 93 18.93 25.71 10.73
C TRP A 93 18.31 25.47 9.34
N GLY A 94 19.14 25.24 8.34
CA GLY A 94 18.73 24.89 6.98
C GLY A 94 19.91 24.93 6.00
N ILE A 95 19.67 24.56 4.73
CA ILE A 95 20.69 24.58 3.69
C ILE A 95 20.89 26.02 3.20
N ASP A 96 22.13 26.51 3.20
CA ASP A 96 22.47 27.84 2.69
C ASP A 96 22.07 28.00 1.22
N ILE A 97 21.44 29.13 0.91
CA ILE A 97 21.15 29.47 -0.49
C ILE A 97 22.46 29.90 -1.17
N PRO A 98 22.83 29.32 -2.33
CA PRO A 98 24.13 29.58 -2.96
C PRO A 98 24.44 31.06 -3.28
N PHE A 99 23.39 31.86 -3.47
CA PHE A 99 23.48 33.27 -3.87
C PHE A 99 23.14 34.27 -2.75
N SER A 100 22.96 33.81 -1.50
CA SER A 100 22.75 34.71 -0.35
C SER A 100 23.28 34.11 0.95
N LYS A 101 24.21 34.80 1.60
CA LYS A 101 24.79 34.37 2.88
C LYS A 101 23.83 34.50 4.07
N ASP A 102 22.83 35.37 3.94
CA ASP A 102 21.91 35.74 5.03
C ASP A 102 20.63 34.90 5.06
N HIS A 103 20.47 33.97 4.11
CA HIS A 103 19.26 33.17 3.98
C HIS A 103 19.56 31.68 3.93
N VAL A 104 18.63 30.90 4.47
CA VAL A 104 18.55 29.44 4.30
C VAL A 104 17.40 29.08 3.38
N THR A 105 17.51 27.91 2.76
CA THR A 105 16.51 27.32 1.88
C THR A 105 15.28 26.96 2.70
N TYR A 106 14.12 27.28 2.18
CA TYR A 106 12.86 26.95 2.82
C TYR A 106 12.57 25.45 2.74
N VAL A 107 12.11 24.88 3.86
CA VAL A 107 11.94 23.44 4.09
C VAL A 107 11.36 22.68 2.90
N TRP A 108 10.27 23.15 2.28
CA TRP A 108 9.68 22.44 1.13
C TRP A 108 10.55 22.44 -0.13
N PHE A 109 11.32 23.51 -0.37
CA PHE A 109 12.20 23.62 -1.52
C PHE A 109 13.47 22.76 -1.38
N ASP A 110 13.84 22.43 -0.15
CA ASP A 110 14.86 21.45 0.20
C ASP A 110 14.26 20.03 0.20
N ALA A 111 13.26 19.78 1.05
CA ALA A 111 12.69 18.47 1.30
C ALA A 111 12.20 17.78 0.03
N LEU A 112 11.55 18.48 -0.92
CA LEU A 112 11.09 17.86 -2.16
C LEU A 112 12.23 17.35 -3.05
N LEU A 113 13.43 17.93 -2.97
CA LEU A 113 14.59 17.48 -3.75
C LEU A 113 15.10 16.11 -3.31
N ASN A 114 14.74 15.63 -2.11
CA ASN A 114 15.14 14.30 -1.63
C ASN A 114 14.88 13.19 -2.66
N TYR A 115 13.76 13.28 -3.40
CA TYR A 115 13.34 12.28 -4.37
C TYR A 115 14.31 12.17 -5.55
N ILE A 116 14.84 13.29 -6.03
CA ILE A 116 15.81 13.28 -7.13
C ILE A 116 17.23 12.99 -6.62
N THR A 117 17.56 13.46 -5.42
CA THR A 117 18.87 13.21 -4.79
C THR A 117 19.09 11.73 -4.54
N VAL A 118 18.12 10.99 -3.98
CA VAL A 118 18.24 9.54 -3.75
C VAL A 118 18.30 8.73 -5.05
N CYS A 119 17.75 9.28 -6.13
CA CYS A 119 17.87 8.72 -7.47
C CYS A 119 19.23 9.01 -8.12
N GLY A 120 20.09 9.85 -7.54
CA GLY A 120 21.43 10.16 -8.07
C GLY A 120 21.54 11.48 -8.84
N TYR A 121 20.56 12.38 -8.72
CA TYR A 121 20.63 13.68 -9.37
C TYR A 121 21.87 14.48 -8.91
N GLY A 122 22.74 14.82 -9.86
CA GLY A 122 23.99 15.54 -9.61
C GLY A 122 25.18 14.67 -9.14
N ASP A 123 24.99 13.37 -8.94
CA ASP A 123 26.01 12.44 -8.42
C ASP A 123 26.18 11.18 -9.30
N ASP A 124 25.07 10.49 -9.61
CA ASP A 124 25.05 9.23 -10.37
C ASP A 124 24.02 9.30 -11.52
N PRO A 125 24.45 9.69 -12.74
CA PRO A 125 23.55 9.83 -13.89
C PRO A 125 22.87 8.54 -14.34
N ASP A 126 23.55 7.39 -14.23
CA ASP A 126 23.01 6.10 -14.66
C ASP A 126 21.90 5.64 -13.71
N ARG A 127 22.10 5.83 -12.40
CA ARG A 127 21.07 5.61 -11.40
C ARG A 127 19.90 6.57 -11.58
N PHE A 128 20.17 7.83 -11.89
CA PHE A 128 19.11 8.82 -12.09
C PHE A 128 18.25 8.44 -13.28
N LYS A 129 18.86 8.09 -14.41
CA LYS A 129 18.16 7.61 -15.61
C LYS A 129 17.37 6.31 -15.37
N LYS A 130 17.84 5.44 -14.47
CA LYS A 130 17.17 4.18 -14.16
C LYS A 130 15.89 4.37 -13.34
N PHE A 131 15.88 5.31 -12.39
CA PHE A 131 14.80 5.43 -11.41
C PHE A 131 13.95 6.70 -11.57
N TRP A 132 14.41 7.69 -12.33
CA TRP A 132 13.66 8.92 -12.59
C TRP A 132 13.09 8.93 -14.03
N PRO A 133 11.85 9.39 -14.23
CA PRO A 133 10.89 9.87 -13.23
C PRO A 133 10.33 8.75 -12.35
N ALA A 134 10.05 9.08 -11.09
CA ALA A 134 9.43 8.13 -10.17
C ALA A 134 8.06 7.67 -10.68
N ASP A 135 7.79 6.36 -10.62
CA ASP A 135 6.49 5.81 -11.02
C ASP A 135 5.38 6.30 -10.09
N ILE A 136 5.60 6.27 -8.77
CA ILE A 136 4.60 6.67 -7.77
C ILE A 136 5.26 7.46 -6.64
N HIS A 137 4.72 8.63 -6.33
CA HIS A 137 4.92 9.32 -5.05
C HIS A 137 3.73 9.02 -4.14
N MET A 138 3.95 8.31 -3.02
CA MET A 138 2.91 8.00 -2.05
C MET A 138 2.98 8.98 -0.87
N ILE A 139 1.87 9.70 -0.63
CA ILE A 139 1.82 10.77 0.37
C ILE A 139 0.47 10.75 1.12
N GLY A 140 0.42 11.41 2.27
CA GLY A 140 -0.84 11.78 2.91
C GLY A 140 -1.49 12.98 2.19
N LYS A 141 -2.83 13.05 2.20
CA LYS A 141 -3.58 14.16 1.59
C LYS A 141 -3.22 15.55 2.15
N ASP A 142 -2.69 15.64 3.37
CA ASP A 142 -2.27 16.89 4.02
C ASP A 142 -1.13 17.62 3.30
N ILE A 143 -0.29 16.89 2.56
CA ILE A 143 0.85 17.46 1.82
C ILE A 143 0.61 17.42 0.31
N LEU A 144 -0.64 17.21 -0.13
CA LEU A 144 -1.02 17.06 -1.53
C LEU A 144 -0.57 18.25 -2.38
N ARG A 145 -0.85 19.50 -1.96
CA ARG A 145 -0.49 20.68 -2.78
C ARG A 145 1.02 20.83 -2.97
N MET A 146 1.83 20.45 -1.98
CA MET A 146 3.29 20.50 -2.12
C MET A 146 3.76 19.55 -3.23
N HIS A 147 3.13 18.39 -3.36
CA HIS A 147 3.52 17.36 -4.32
C HIS A 147 2.82 17.48 -5.67
N ALA A 148 1.58 17.95 -5.71
CA ALA A 148 0.77 18.03 -6.92
C ALA A 148 0.75 19.42 -7.58
N VAL A 149 1.28 20.44 -6.91
CA VAL A 149 1.42 21.80 -7.47
C VAL A 149 2.87 22.26 -7.45
N ASN A 150 3.46 22.40 -6.26
CA ASN A 150 4.79 22.99 -6.15
C ASN A 150 5.85 22.13 -6.83
N TRP A 151 5.88 20.84 -6.48
CA TRP A 151 6.88 19.91 -6.98
C TRP A 151 6.93 19.75 -8.50
N PRO A 152 5.82 19.46 -9.22
CA PRO A 152 5.86 19.33 -10.67
C PRO A 152 6.28 20.63 -11.36
N ILE A 153 5.87 21.79 -10.84
CA ILE A 153 6.30 23.08 -11.38
C ILE A 153 7.80 23.30 -11.14
N MET A 154 8.31 22.97 -9.95
CA MET A 154 9.75 23.05 -9.64
C MET A 154 10.56 22.19 -10.60
N LEU A 155 10.14 20.94 -10.81
CA LEU A 155 10.77 20.01 -11.76
C LEU A 155 10.73 20.55 -13.18
N HIS A 156 9.57 21.01 -13.64
CA HIS A 156 9.42 21.57 -14.98
C HIS A 156 10.31 22.80 -15.20
N ALA A 157 10.39 23.69 -14.20
CA ALA A 157 11.29 24.84 -14.25
C ALA A 157 12.78 24.45 -14.27
N ALA A 158 13.12 23.31 -13.65
CA ALA A 158 14.46 22.72 -13.68
C ALA A 158 14.73 21.86 -14.93
N GLY A 159 13.78 21.74 -15.86
CA GLY A 159 13.91 20.89 -17.05
C GLY A 159 13.83 19.39 -16.78
N LEU A 160 13.22 18.99 -15.68
CA LEU A 160 13.04 17.60 -15.26
C LEU A 160 11.60 17.13 -15.44
N GLU A 161 11.42 15.84 -15.71
CA GLU A 161 10.10 15.22 -15.81
C GLU A 161 9.42 15.11 -14.44
N PRO A 162 8.11 15.39 -14.32
CA PRO A 162 7.33 15.11 -13.12
C PRO A 162 7.17 13.61 -12.88
N PRO A 163 6.86 13.18 -11.64
CA PRO A 163 6.54 11.78 -11.36
C PRO A 163 5.33 11.32 -12.18
N LYS A 164 5.27 10.03 -12.53
CA LYS A 164 4.15 9.50 -13.36
C LYS A 164 2.82 9.56 -12.61
N THR A 165 2.84 9.28 -11.30
CA THR A 165 1.67 9.32 -10.42
C THR A 165 2.01 9.88 -9.05
N ILE A 166 1.14 10.73 -8.52
CA ILE A 166 1.08 11.14 -7.12
C ILE A 166 -0.16 10.51 -6.52
N PHE A 167 0.02 9.59 -5.58
CA PHE A 167 -1.07 8.97 -4.84
C PHE A 167 -1.17 9.59 -3.44
N ALA A 168 -2.28 10.28 -3.17
CA ALA A 168 -2.54 10.92 -1.89
C ALA A 168 -3.58 10.12 -1.07
N HIS A 169 -3.11 9.37 -0.09
CA HIS A 169 -3.96 8.55 0.77
C HIS A 169 -4.69 9.39 1.84
N GLY A 170 -5.83 8.86 2.30
CA GLY A 170 -6.59 9.45 3.41
C GLY A 170 -5.95 9.18 4.77
N TRP A 171 -6.61 9.64 5.84
CA TRP A 171 -6.12 9.44 7.21
C TRP A 171 -6.76 8.23 7.88
N TRP A 172 -5.98 7.59 8.74
CA TRP A 172 -6.52 6.76 9.81
C TRP A 172 -6.97 7.67 10.97
N LYS A 173 -8.22 7.50 11.40
CA LYS A 173 -8.88 8.21 12.51
C LYS A 173 -9.17 7.24 13.65
N VAL A 174 -9.35 7.75 14.86
CA VAL A 174 -9.80 6.95 16.02
C VAL A 174 -11.05 7.64 16.58
N GLY A 175 -12.20 6.98 16.46
CA GLY A 175 -13.50 7.64 16.65
C GLY A 175 -13.79 8.67 15.56
N GLU A 176 -14.39 9.81 15.92
CA GLU A 176 -14.62 10.92 14.97
C GLU A 176 -13.42 11.88 14.84
N ASP A 177 -12.40 11.72 15.68
CA ASP A 177 -11.27 12.64 15.81
C ASP A 177 -9.98 12.15 15.12
N LYS A 178 -9.15 13.11 14.67
CA LYS A 178 -7.76 12.85 14.25
C LYS A 178 -6.93 12.42 15.47
N MET A 179 -6.04 11.43 15.30
CA MET A 179 -5.11 11.01 16.36
C MET A 179 -4.22 12.18 16.81
N SER A 180 -4.13 12.44 18.13
CA SER A 180 -3.19 13.43 18.66
C SER A 180 -2.67 13.06 20.05
N LYS A 181 -1.39 13.36 20.32
CA LYS A 181 -0.74 13.09 21.62
C LYS A 181 -1.52 13.72 22.77
N SER A 182 -2.11 14.90 22.53
CA SER A 182 -2.89 15.66 23.50
C SER A 182 -4.23 15.02 23.88
N LYS A 183 -4.81 14.14 23.05
CA LYS A 183 -6.11 13.51 23.29
C LYS A 183 -6.00 12.10 23.89
N GLY A 184 -4.79 11.56 24.04
CA GLY A 184 -4.57 10.20 24.55
C GLY A 184 -5.10 9.09 23.65
N ASN A 185 -5.55 9.40 22.43
CA ASN A 185 -6.14 8.48 21.47
C ASN A 185 -5.14 8.00 20.40
N ILE A 186 -3.84 8.07 20.70
CA ILE A 186 -2.81 7.57 19.80
C ILE A 186 -2.77 6.06 19.89
N ILE A 187 -2.75 5.45 18.71
CA ILE A 187 -2.50 4.04 18.56
C ILE A 187 -1.07 3.93 18.07
N ASP A 188 -0.20 3.40 18.92
CA ASP A 188 1.18 3.10 18.52
C ASP A 188 1.16 1.85 17.63
N PRO A 189 1.62 1.94 16.37
CA PRO A 189 1.76 0.78 15.50
C PRO A 189 2.61 -0.33 16.13
N ARG A 190 3.59 0.02 16.98
CA ARG A 190 4.46 -0.95 17.64
C ARG A 190 3.70 -1.81 18.64
N ASP A 191 2.86 -1.18 19.47
CA ASP A 191 1.99 -1.90 20.41
C ASP A 191 1.06 -2.87 19.67
N MET A 192 0.53 -2.47 18.51
CA MET A 192 -0.31 -3.35 17.69
C MET A 192 0.49 -4.52 17.09
N VAL A 193 1.71 -4.26 16.62
CA VAL A 193 2.61 -5.29 16.08
C VAL A 193 3.05 -6.28 17.16
N ASP A 194 3.39 -5.80 18.34
CA ASP A 194 3.84 -6.65 19.46
C ASP A 194 2.70 -7.56 19.96
N ARG A 195 1.46 -7.06 19.96
CA ARG A 195 0.29 -7.80 20.43
C ARG A 195 -0.30 -8.75 19.39
N PHE A 196 -0.31 -8.35 18.12
CA PHE A 196 -1.06 -9.05 17.07
C PHE A 196 -0.21 -9.59 15.93
N GLY A 197 1.08 -9.24 15.88
CA GLY A 197 1.98 -9.60 14.80
C GLY A 197 1.96 -8.62 13.63
N VAL A 198 3.12 -8.43 13.00
CA VAL A 198 3.32 -7.45 11.92
C VAL A 198 2.44 -7.73 10.70
N ASP A 199 2.33 -8.98 10.28
CA ASP A 199 1.54 -9.35 9.11
C ASP A 199 0.04 -9.16 9.35
N ALA A 200 -0.44 -9.48 10.56
CA ALA A 200 -1.84 -9.28 10.90
C ALA A 200 -2.23 -7.80 10.88
N TYR A 201 -1.34 -6.95 11.39
CA TYR A 201 -1.52 -5.50 11.35
C TYR A 201 -1.44 -4.94 9.92
N ARG A 202 -0.48 -5.41 9.10
CA ARG A 202 -0.38 -5.06 7.67
C ARG A 202 -1.63 -5.46 6.91
N TYR A 203 -2.13 -6.68 7.11
CA TYR A 203 -3.37 -7.16 6.51
C TYR A 203 -4.50 -6.19 6.79
N PHE A 204 -4.71 -5.86 8.05
CA PHE A 204 -5.78 -4.96 8.47
C PHE A 204 -5.70 -3.59 7.79
N LEU A 205 -4.52 -2.96 7.80
CA LEU A 205 -4.32 -1.63 7.21
C LEU A 205 -4.59 -1.60 5.70
N LEU A 206 -4.31 -2.71 4.99
CA LEU A 206 -4.47 -2.81 3.54
C LEU A 206 -5.85 -3.37 3.14
N ARG A 207 -6.54 -4.08 4.05
CA ARG A 207 -7.80 -4.76 3.80
C ARG A 207 -9.02 -3.99 4.25
N GLU A 208 -8.95 -3.30 5.39
CA GLU A 208 -10.16 -2.79 6.06
C GLU A 208 -10.77 -1.59 5.34
N VAL A 209 -9.93 -0.66 4.90
CA VAL A 209 -10.36 0.61 4.31
C VAL A 209 -9.90 0.67 2.84
N PRO A 210 -10.78 1.06 1.90
CA PRO A 210 -10.36 1.35 0.54
C PRO A 210 -9.23 2.38 0.51
N PHE A 211 -8.06 1.97 0.01
CA PHE A 211 -6.87 2.80 0.03
C PHE A 211 -7.10 4.10 -0.77
N GLY A 212 -6.75 5.25 -0.19
CA GLY A 212 -7.08 6.58 -0.73
C GLY A 212 -8.16 7.33 0.06
N MET A 213 -9.02 6.61 0.78
CA MET A 213 -10.09 7.17 1.61
C MET A 213 -9.65 7.33 3.06
N ASP A 214 -10.37 8.19 3.80
CA ASP A 214 -10.23 8.20 5.25
C ASP A 214 -10.86 6.95 5.85
N GLY A 215 -10.22 6.41 6.88
CA GLY A 215 -10.63 5.21 7.58
C GLY A 215 -10.67 5.42 9.09
N SER A 216 -11.51 4.68 9.79
CA SER A 216 -11.49 4.65 11.26
C SER A 216 -10.85 3.35 11.72
N PHE A 217 -9.83 3.47 12.56
CA PHE A 217 -9.21 2.34 13.22
C PHE A 217 -10.05 1.94 14.43
N SER A 218 -10.24 0.64 14.61
CA SER A 218 -10.73 0.04 15.85
C SER A 218 -9.98 -1.25 16.12
N GLU A 219 -9.48 -1.42 17.34
CA GLU A 219 -8.84 -2.68 17.74
C GLU A 219 -9.81 -3.86 17.65
N SER A 220 -11.10 -3.64 17.93
CA SER A 220 -12.11 -4.68 17.77
C SER A 220 -12.32 -5.11 16.31
N ALA A 221 -12.14 -4.19 15.37
CA ALA A 221 -12.19 -4.49 13.94
C ALA A 221 -10.94 -5.26 13.51
N LEU A 222 -9.77 -4.88 14.03
CA LEU A 222 -8.51 -5.62 13.84
C LEU A 222 -8.65 -7.06 14.33
N ILE A 223 -9.05 -7.27 15.58
CA ILE A 223 -9.28 -8.61 16.16
C ILE A 223 -10.32 -9.38 15.33
N GLY A 224 -11.37 -8.70 14.86
CA GLY A 224 -12.36 -9.28 13.96
C GLY A 224 -11.73 -9.87 12.69
N ARG A 225 -10.94 -9.07 11.97
CA ARG A 225 -10.22 -9.50 10.76
C ARG A 225 -9.20 -10.60 11.01
N ILE A 226 -8.49 -10.55 12.15
CA ILE A 226 -7.56 -11.60 12.53
C ILE A 226 -8.31 -12.92 12.71
N ASN A 227 -9.40 -12.91 13.47
CA ASN A 227 -10.15 -14.12 13.77
C ASN A 227 -10.87 -14.67 12.53
N SER A 228 -11.52 -13.83 11.72
CA SER A 228 -12.22 -14.30 10.52
C SER A 228 -11.25 -14.64 9.39
N ASP A 229 -10.59 -13.63 8.84
CA ASP A 229 -9.93 -13.74 7.55
C ASP A 229 -8.60 -14.48 7.67
N LEU A 230 -7.85 -14.26 8.75
CA LEU A 230 -6.51 -14.85 8.93
C LEU A 230 -6.58 -16.21 9.63
N ALA A 231 -7.25 -16.31 10.78
CA ALA A 231 -7.30 -17.55 11.55
C ALA A 231 -8.31 -18.57 10.97
N ASN A 232 -9.56 -18.17 10.75
CA ASN A 232 -10.61 -19.11 10.31
C ASN A 232 -10.54 -19.45 8.82
N ASP A 233 -10.14 -18.51 7.96
CA ASP A 233 -10.07 -18.78 6.51
C ASP A 233 -8.70 -19.34 6.11
N LEU A 234 -7.65 -18.52 6.17
CA LEU A 234 -6.30 -18.90 5.68
C LEU A 234 -5.60 -19.92 6.59
N GLY A 235 -5.50 -19.61 7.88
CA GLY A 235 -4.78 -20.43 8.86
C GLY A 235 -5.40 -21.82 9.02
N ASN A 236 -6.74 -21.88 9.10
CA ASN A 236 -7.47 -23.13 9.15
C ASN A 236 -7.37 -23.93 7.85
N LEU A 237 -7.42 -23.27 6.67
CA LEU A 237 -7.23 -23.95 5.38
C LEU A 237 -5.87 -24.66 5.33
N LEU A 238 -4.79 -23.96 5.70
CA LEU A 238 -3.45 -24.57 5.79
C LEU A 238 -3.48 -25.76 6.77
N HIS A 239 -3.88 -25.51 8.02
CA HIS A 239 -3.83 -26.52 9.08
C HIS A 239 -4.64 -27.78 8.73
N ARG A 240 -5.85 -27.63 8.19
CA ARG A 240 -6.70 -28.76 7.76
C ARG A 240 -6.06 -29.51 6.60
N THR A 241 -5.57 -28.81 5.58
CA THR A 241 -4.94 -29.43 4.41
C THR A 241 -3.73 -30.26 4.84
N LEU A 242 -2.82 -29.68 5.62
CA LEU A 242 -1.62 -30.40 6.10
C LEU A 242 -1.99 -31.59 6.98
N SER A 243 -2.96 -31.43 7.89
CA SER A 243 -3.43 -32.54 8.74
C SER A 243 -4.03 -33.70 7.93
N MET A 244 -4.71 -33.41 6.82
CA MET A 244 -5.26 -34.43 5.94
C MET A 244 -4.16 -35.13 5.14
N ILE A 245 -3.16 -34.39 4.64
CA ILE A 245 -2.00 -34.98 3.96
C ILE A 245 -1.20 -35.87 4.92
N GLU A 246 -0.97 -35.43 6.16
CA GLU A 246 -0.36 -36.25 7.20
C GLU A 246 -1.15 -37.53 7.47
N LYS A 247 -2.47 -37.38 7.70
CA LYS A 247 -3.33 -38.49 8.08
C LYS A 247 -3.51 -39.54 6.98
N TYR A 248 -3.74 -39.10 5.74
CA TYR A 248 -4.12 -39.99 4.64
C TYR A 248 -2.93 -40.42 3.79
N PHE A 249 -1.85 -39.64 3.77
CA PHE A 249 -0.71 -39.84 2.88
C PHE A 249 0.65 -39.71 3.60
N SER A 250 0.67 -39.86 4.93
CA SER A 250 1.90 -39.87 5.74
C SER A 250 2.79 -38.63 5.56
N GLY A 251 2.19 -37.48 5.28
CA GLY A 251 2.91 -36.20 5.14
C GLY A 251 3.56 -36.02 3.77
N ILE A 252 3.28 -36.92 2.82
CA ILE A 252 3.80 -36.86 1.46
C ILE A 252 2.68 -36.36 0.55
N VAL A 253 2.94 -35.28 -0.19
CA VAL A 253 1.97 -34.76 -1.18
C VAL A 253 1.75 -35.84 -2.26
N PRO A 254 0.50 -36.32 -2.43
CA PRO A 254 0.23 -37.41 -3.36
C PRO A 254 0.36 -36.94 -4.80
N GLU A 255 0.73 -37.88 -5.67
CA GLU A 255 0.63 -37.68 -7.11
C GLU A 255 -0.83 -37.64 -7.56
N ARG A 256 -1.14 -36.74 -8.50
CA ARG A 256 -2.47 -36.63 -9.08
C ARG A 256 -2.71 -37.79 -10.04
N SER A 257 -3.80 -38.50 -9.83
CA SER A 257 -4.22 -39.70 -10.56
C SER A 257 -4.46 -39.44 -12.05
N ASN A 258 -5.03 -38.27 -12.40
CA ASN A 258 -5.32 -37.90 -13.78
C ASN A 258 -5.04 -36.41 -14.04
N ILE A 259 -3.89 -36.10 -14.65
CA ILE A 259 -3.49 -34.71 -14.97
C ILE A 259 -4.46 -34.05 -15.97
N LYS A 260 -5.13 -34.84 -16.83
CA LYS A 260 -5.99 -34.35 -17.92
C LYS A 260 -7.46 -34.19 -17.55
N ASP A 261 -7.95 -34.81 -16.48
CA ASP A 261 -9.30 -34.54 -16.00
C ASP A 261 -9.29 -33.27 -15.15
N THR A 262 -9.96 -32.24 -15.62
CA THR A 262 -10.62 -31.30 -14.73
C THR A 262 -11.81 -32.05 -14.13
N ASP A 263 -11.61 -32.72 -13.00
CA ASP A 263 -12.74 -33.10 -12.16
C ASP A 263 -13.62 -31.85 -12.04
N ARG A 264 -14.90 -31.94 -12.44
CA ARG A 264 -15.84 -30.81 -12.43
C ARG A 264 -15.85 -30.09 -11.08
N ALA A 265 -15.55 -30.82 -10.01
CA ALA A 265 -15.49 -30.27 -8.67
C ALA A 265 -14.28 -29.33 -8.43
N SER A 266 -13.18 -29.48 -9.17
CA SER A 266 -12.00 -28.59 -9.07
C SER A 266 -12.09 -27.41 -10.03
N GLU A 267 -13.07 -27.38 -10.96
CA GLU A 267 -13.29 -26.26 -11.89
C GLU A 267 -13.41 -24.89 -11.20
N PRO A 268 -14.12 -24.75 -10.05
CA PRO A 268 -14.19 -23.47 -9.35
C PRO A 268 -12.83 -22.97 -8.85
N LEU A 269 -11.94 -23.87 -8.40
CA LEU A 269 -10.60 -23.51 -7.95
C LEU A 269 -9.75 -23.03 -9.13
N ILE A 270 -9.76 -23.79 -10.23
CA ILE A 270 -9.01 -23.46 -11.44
C ILE A 270 -9.50 -22.11 -12.01
N SER A 271 -10.81 -21.89 -12.03
CA SER A 271 -11.40 -20.62 -12.48
C SER A 271 -10.94 -19.45 -11.62
N GLU A 272 -10.98 -19.59 -10.29
CA GLU A 272 -10.52 -18.53 -9.38
C GLU A 272 -9.02 -18.27 -9.54
N ILE A 273 -8.19 -19.30 -9.66
CA ILE A 273 -6.75 -19.16 -9.90
C ILE A 273 -6.47 -18.40 -11.19
N ASN A 274 -7.06 -18.82 -12.31
CA ASN A 274 -6.86 -18.17 -13.61
C ASN A 274 -7.36 -16.72 -13.61
N GLY A 275 -8.45 -16.43 -12.88
CA GLY A 275 -9.01 -15.09 -12.77
C GLY A 275 -8.30 -14.18 -11.76
N MET A 276 -7.60 -14.74 -10.76
CA MET A 276 -7.01 -13.98 -9.66
C MET A 276 -5.87 -13.07 -10.12
N GLY A 277 -4.95 -13.58 -10.94
CA GLY A 277 -3.79 -12.81 -11.43
C GLY A 277 -4.18 -11.47 -12.08
N PRO A 278 -5.04 -11.48 -13.12
CA PRO A 278 -5.51 -10.25 -13.76
C PRO A 278 -6.28 -9.31 -12.82
N LYS A 279 -7.08 -9.85 -11.89
CA LYS A 279 -7.81 -9.05 -10.90
C LYS A 279 -6.84 -8.33 -9.95
N VAL A 280 -5.84 -9.04 -9.44
CA VAL A 280 -4.81 -8.48 -8.56
C VAL A 280 -3.97 -7.43 -9.30
N ASP A 281 -3.51 -7.73 -10.51
CA ASP A 281 -2.71 -6.80 -11.32
C ASP A 281 -3.47 -5.49 -11.59
N SER A 282 -4.73 -5.59 -12.03
CA SER A 282 -5.61 -4.43 -12.27
C SER A 282 -5.85 -3.61 -11.00
N ALA A 283 -6.00 -4.27 -9.84
CA ALA A 283 -6.15 -3.59 -8.56
C ALA A 283 -4.86 -2.90 -8.12
N MET A 284 -3.71 -3.55 -8.26
CA MET A 284 -2.40 -3.03 -7.89
C MET A 284 -1.97 -1.85 -8.78
N ALA A 285 -2.25 -1.90 -10.08
CA ALA A 285 -2.03 -0.79 -11.02
C ALA A 285 -2.80 0.48 -10.63
N LYS A 286 -3.91 0.33 -9.90
CA LYS A 286 -4.72 1.42 -9.35
C LYS A 286 -4.47 1.69 -7.87
N ILE A 287 -3.47 1.04 -7.27
CA ILE A 287 -3.10 1.16 -5.85
C ILE A 287 -4.30 0.81 -4.94
N ASN A 288 -5.11 -0.17 -5.35
CA ASN A 288 -6.27 -0.64 -4.61
C ASN A 288 -5.98 -1.98 -3.92
N PHE A 289 -5.22 -1.91 -2.83
CA PHE A 289 -4.79 -3.09 -2.06
C PHE A 289 -5.96 -3.91 -1.49
N ASN A 290 -7.05 -3.23 -1.12
CA ASN A 290 -8.27 -3.88 -0.63
C ASN A 290 -8.85 -4.85 -1.67
N GLN A 291 -8.98 -4.41 -2.93
CA GLN A 291 -9.51 -5.26 -4.00
C GLN A 291 -8.57 -6.39 -4.40
N ALA A 292 -7.26 -6.16 -4.35
CA ALA A 292 -6.28 -7.22 -4.54
C ALA A 292 -6.45 -8.33 -3.48
N LEU A 293 -6.56 -7.96 -2.19
CA LEU A 293 -6.77 -8.92 -1.11
C LEU A 293 -8.13 -9.62 -1.19
N ILE A 294 -9.20 -8.92 -1.62
CA ILE A 294 -10.51 -9.55 -1.88
C ILE A 294 -10.41 -10.64 -2.95
N ALA A 295 -9.69 -10.38 -4.04
CA ALA A 295 -9.48 -11.37 -5.11
C ALA A 295 -8.71 -12.60 -4.60
N ILE A 296 -7.70 -12.40 -3.76
CA ILE A 296 -6.93 -13.50 -3.15
C ILE A 296 -7.80 -14.30 -2.18
N TRP A 297 -8.60 -13.63 -1.34
CA TRP A 297 -9.50 -14.29 -0.40
C TRP A 297 -10.64 -15.05 -1.07
N ALA A 298 -11.06 -14.66 -2.28
CA ALA A 298 -12.03 -15.43 -3.05
C ALA A 298 -11.53 -16.85 -3.32
N LEU A 299 -10.26 -17.02 -3.68
CA LEU A 299 -9.63 -18.34 -3.86
C LEU A 299 -9.57 -19.13 -2.54
N ILE A 300 -9.15 -18.49 -1.44
CA ILE A 300 -9.09 -19.12 -0.10
C ILE A 300 -10.48 -19.63 0.31
N ASN A 301 -11.52 -18.82 0.12
CA ASN A 301 -12.90 -19.16 0.42
C ASN A 301 -13.43 -20.28 -0.48
N SER A 302 -13.06 -20.29 -1.76
CA SER A 302 -13.39 -21.37 -2.70
C SER A 302 -12.76 -22.69 -2.25
N ALA A 303 -11.51 -22.67 -1.80
CA ALA A 303 -10.82 -23.86 -1.28
C ALA A 303 -11.43 -24.40 0.02
N ASN A 304 -11.81 -23.52 0.95
CA ASN A 304 -12.54 -23.94 2.15
C ASN A 304 -13.88 -24.60 1.79
N LYS A 305 -14.65 -24.02 0.86
CA LYS A 305 -15.90 -24.63 0.35
C LYS A 305 -15.65 -25.96 -0.35
N PHE A 306 -14.58 -26.07 -1.12
CA PHE A 306 -14.20 -27.30 -1.82
C PHE A 306 -13.96 -28.45 -0.83
N ILE A 307 -13.32 -28.18 0.32
CA ILE A 307 -13.15 -29.20 1.38
C ILE A 307 -14.50 -29.70 1.90
N GLU A 308 -15.42 -28.79 2.21
CA GLU A 308 -16.75 -29.18 2.73
C GLU A 308 -17.56 -29.98 1.70
N GLN A 309 -17.52 -29.58 0.43
CA GLN A 309 -18.24 -30.24 -0.65
C GLN A 309 -17.69 -31.64 -0.95
N LYS A 310 -16.37 -31.79 -1.03
CA LYS A 310 -15.72 -33.08 -1.28
C LYS A 310 -15.80 -34.02 -0.09
N ALA A 311 -15.93 -33.49 1.12
CA ALA A 311 -16.05 -34.25 2.36
C ALA A 311 -14.98 -35.38 2.45
N PRO A 312 -13.68 -35.06 2.59
CA PRO A 312 -12.58 -36.03 2.49
C PRO A 312 -12.69 -37.19 3.48
N TRP A 313 -13.32 -36.97 4.64
CA TRP A 313 -13.67 -38.00 5.61
C TRP A 313 -14.67 -39.04 5.08
N LYS A 314 -15.54 -38.67 4.14
CA LYS A 314 -16.44 -39.59 3.44
C LYS A 314 -15.67 -40.36 2.36
N LEU A 315 -14.88 -39.67 1.54
CA LEU A 315 -14.05 -40.30 0.50
C LEU A 315 -13.12 -41.38 1.08
N SER A 316 -12.47 -41.07 2.21
CA SER A 316 -11.62 -42.02 2.93
C SER A 316 -12.41 -43.25 3.42
N ARG A 317 -13.61 -43.08 3.97
CA ARG A 317 -14.46 -44.21 4.43
C ARG A 317 -14.98 -45.07 3.28
N GLU A 318 -15.22 -44.46 2.13
CA GLU A 318 -15.70 -45.14 0.92
C GLU A 318 -14.55 -45.73 0.05
N ASN A 319 -13.30 -45.67 0.53
CA ASN A 319 -12.10 -46.13 -0.19
C ASN A 319 -11.92 -45.48 -1.57
N LYS A 320 -12.37 -44.22 -1.72
CA LYS A 320 -12.20 -43.41 -2.94
C LYS A 320 -10.83 -42.73 -2.95
N THR A 321 -9.77 -43.53 -2.96
CA THR A 321 -8.39 -43.06 -2.75
C THR A 321 -7.91 -42.09 -3.83
N GLU A 322 -8.22 -42.34 -5.11
CA GLU A 322 -7.79 -41.46 -6.21
C GLU A 322 -8.46 -40.07 -6.14
N GLU A 323 -9.77 -40.00 -5.86
CA GLU A 323 -10.46 -38.71 -5.62
C GLU A 323 -9.84 -37.95 -4.43
N LEU A 324 -9.43 -38.66 -3.38
CA LEU A 324 -8.80 -38.07 -2.21
C LEU A 324 -7.38 -37.56 -2.50
N LYS A 325 -6.59 -38.28 -3.30
CA LYS A 325 -5.26 -37.83 -3.76
C LYS A 325 -5.37 -36.55 -4.58
N ASP A 326 -6.26 -36.54 -5.57
CA ASP A 326 -6.47 -35.38 -6.44
C ASP A 326 -6.89 -34.15 -5.65
N MET A 327 -7.81 -34.34 -4.68
CA MET A 327 -8.24 -33.28 -3.77
C MET A 327 -7.09 -32.71 -2.94
N MET A 328 -6.24 -33.56 -2.35
CA MET A 328 -5.10 -33.10 -1.54
C MET A 328 -4.07 -32.37 -2.40
N TYR A 329 -3.80 -32.85 -3.61
CA TYR A 329 -2.92 -32.19 -4.55
C TYR A 329 -3.44 -30.80 -4.94
N ASP A 330 -4.72 -30.68 -5.29
CA ASP A 330 -5.33 -29.39 -5.66
C ASP A 330 -5.28 -28.38 -4.50
N LEU A 331 -5.55 -28.81 -3.25
CA LEU A 331 -5.44 -27.93 -2.07
C LEU A 331 -4.02 -27.48 -1.78
N PHE A 332 -3.05 -28.39 -1.93
CA PHE A 332 -1.62 -28.06 -1.83
C PHE A 332 -1.24 -26.98 -2.84
N GLN A 333 -1.69 -27.13 -4.10
CA GLN A 333 -1.44 -26.14 -5.15
C GLN A 333 -2.11 -24.80 -4.87
N VAL A 334 -3.34 -24.78 -4.34
CA VAL A 334 -3.98 -23.53 -3.91
C VAL A 334 -3.13 -22.82 -2.86
N LEU A 335 -2.67 -23.50 -1.82
CA LEU A 335 -1.86 -22.90 -0.76
C LEU A 335 -0.51 -22.38 -1.27
N ARG A 336 0.12 -23.10 -2.20
CA ARG A 336 1.33 -22.64 -2.90
C ARG A 336 1.06 -21.32 -3.64
N VAL A 337 0.00 -21.27 -4.44
CA VAL A 337 -0.41 -20.07 -5.19
C VAL A 337 -0.74 -18.91 -4.25
N VAL A 338 -1.53 -19.15 -3.21
CA VAL A 338 -1.88 -18.13 -2.20
C VAL A 338 -0.63 -17.57 -1.55
N SER A 339 0.36 -18.42 -1.20
CA SER A 339 1.61 -17.98 -0.58
C SER A 339 2.37 -16.95 -1.45
N VAL A 340 2.32 -17.08 -2.77
CA VAL A 340 2.94 -16.13 -3.71
C VAL A 340 2.20 -14.80 -3.67
N PHE A 341 0.87 -14.82 -3.82
CA PHE A 341 0.06 -13.60 -3.93
C PHE A 341 -0.04 -12.80 -2.65
N ILE A 342 0.01 -13.46 -1.50
CA ILE A 342 0.01 -12.72 -0.22
C ILE A 342 1.39 -12.15 0.10
N SER A 343 2.49 -12.58 -0.53
CA SER A 343 3.85 -12.17 -0.15
C SER A 343 4.09 -10.65 -0.09
N PRO A 344 3.50 -9.79 -0.94
CA PRO A 344 3.66 -8.33 -0.81
C PRO A 344 2.93 -7.77 0.42
N PHE A 345 1.91 -8.46 0.89
CA PHE A 345 1.02 -8.03 1.98
C PHE A 345 1.43 -8.64 3.32
N LEU A 346 1.71 -9.95 3.34
CA LEU A 346 1.98 -10.82 4.49
C LEU A 346 3.28 -11.61 4.27
N PRO A 347 4.45 -10.94 4.26
CA PRO A 347 5.71 -11.58 3.90
C PRO A 347 6.11 -12.72 4.84
N GLN A 348 5.92 -12.57 6.16
CA GLN A 348 6.30 -13.61 7.11
C GLN A 348 5.37 -14.82 7.04
N THR A 349 4.07 -14.57 6.89
CA THR A 349 3.03 -15.58 6.73
C THR A 349 3.22 -16.36 5.44
N SER A 350 3.53 -15.67 4.34
CA SER A 350 3.88 -16.29 3.05
C SER A 350 5.04 -17.27 3.22
N LEU A 351 6.12 -16.84 3.86
CA LEU A 351 7.29 -17.68 4.12
C LEU A 351 6.95 -18.89 5.01
N GLU A 352 6.17 -18.68 6.08
CA GLU A 352 5.78 -19.75 6.99
C GLU A 352 4.85 -20.77 6.30
N ILE A 353 3.91 -20.33 5.46
CA ILE A 353 3.11 -21.24 4.63
C ILE A 353 4.03 -22.10 3.75
N ARG A 354 4.97 -21.48 3.03
CA ARG A 354 5.89 -22.22 2.14
C ARG A 354 6.77 -23.20 2.90
N LYS A 355 7.24 -22.82 4.09
CA LYS A 355 7.97 -23.71 4.99
C LYS A 355 7.14 -24.94 5.37
N GLN A 356 5.88 -24.74 5.76
CA GLN A 356 5.01 -25.86 6.11
C GLN A 356 4.62 -26.73 4.90
N LEU A 357 4.60 -26.15 3.69
CA LEU A 357 4.43 -26.87 2.44
C LEU A 357 5.71 -27.59 1.95
N GLY A 358 6.88 -27.33 2.56
CA GLY A 358 8.16 -27.90 2.11
C GLY A 358 8.82 -27.15 0.94
N LEU A 359 8.39 -25.92 0.64
CA LEU A 359 8.75 -25.12 -0.54
C LEU A 359 9.72 -23.96 -0.23
N GLU A 360 10.54 -24.09 0.81
CA GLU A 360 11.45 -23.03 1.30
C GLU A 360 12.49 -22.57 0.26
N LYS A 361 12.85 -23.45 -0.68
CA LYS A 361 13.90 -23.22 -1.68
C LYS A 361 13.37 -22.67 -3.00
N GLU A 362 12.05 -22.59 -3.16
CA GLU A 362 11.43 -22.11 -4.40
C GLU A 362 11.34 -20.59 -4.44
N ASP A 363 11.42 -20.03 -5.64
CA ASP A 363 11.24 -18.59 -5.86
C ASP A 363 9.81 -18.15 -5.51
N ILE A 364 9.70 -17.00 -4.84
CA ILE A 364 8.44 -16.36 -4.41
C ILE A 364 7.91 -15.43 -5.51
N GLY A 365 8.59 -15.29 -6.64
CA GLY A 365 8.18 -14.46 -7.77
C GLY A 365 6.90 -14.93 -8.48
N LEU A 366 6.19 -14.00 -9.14
CA LEU A 366 4.99 -14.28 -9.94
C LEU A 366 5.21 -15.30 -11.06
N LYS A 367 6.46 -15.52 -11.50
CA LYS A 367 6.79 -16.61 -12.43
C LYS A 367 6.45 -18.00 -11.86
N SER A 368 6.55 -18.17 -10.54
CA SER A 368 6.11 -19.40 -9.85
C SER A 368 4.60 -19.62 -9.93
N PHE A 369 3.80 -18.57 -10.14
CA PHE A 369 2.35 -18.67 -10.32
C PHE A 369 1.93 -19.04 -11.74
N ALA A 370 2.72 -18.69 -12.76
CA ALA A 370 2.38 -18.93 -14.16
C ALA A 370 2.20 -20.43 -14.49
N CYS A 371 2.69 -21.31 -13.61
CA CYS A 371 2.62 -22.75 -13.78
C CYS A 371 1.69 -23.35 -12.70
N TRP A 372 0.37 -23.38 -12.98
CA TRP A 372 -0.58 -24.16 -12.18
C TRP A 372 -0.15 -25.63 -12.19
N ARG A 373 -0.10 -26.27 -11.00
CA ARG A 373 0.29 -27.68 -10.82
C ARG A 373 1.75 -28.02 -11.18
N ASP A 374 2.66 -27.06 -11.06
CA ASP A 374 4.07 -27.21 -11.38
C ASP A 374 4.93 -27.41 -10.12
N THR A 375 4.65 -28.46 -9.37
CA THR A 375 5.57 -28.94 -8.33
C THR A 375 5.62 -30.45 -8.39
N ASP A 376 6.82 -31.01 -8.22
CA ASP A 376 7.03 -32.44 -8.23
C ASP A 376 6.19 -33.12 -7.11
N PRO A 377 5.35 -34.11 -7.47
CA PRO A 377 4.73 -35.00 -6.49
C PRO A 377 5.76 -35.61 -5.54
N GLY A 378 5.35 -35.97 -4.33
CA GLY A 378 6.27 -36.54 -3.34
C GLY A 378 6.97 -35.50 -2.46
N THR A 379 6.61 -34.21 -2.57
CA THR A 379 7.04 -33.18 -1.63
C THR A 379 6.63 -33.56 -0.20
N ASN A 380 7.56 -33.45 0.75
CA ASN A 380 7.29 -33.70 2.17
C ASN A 380 6.83 -32.41 2.84
N ILE A 381 5.61 -32.41 3.38
CA ILE A 381 5.12 -31.28 4.18
C ILE A 381 5.73 -31.31 5.58
N ARG A 382 5.73 -30.14 6.24
CA ARG A 382 6.21 -29.96 7.60
C ARG A 382 5.14 -29.21 8.41
N LYS A 383 4.13 -29.92 8.90
CA LYS A 383 3.06 -29.27 9.67
C LYS A 383 3.65 -28.54 10.88
N GLY A 384 3.35 -27.25 10.95
CA GLY A 384 3.79 -26.38 12.04
C GLY A 384 2.66 -26.06 13.00
N ASN A 385 2.94 -25.10 13.88
CA ASN A 385 1.91 -24.48 14.71
C ASN A 385 0.90 -23.72 13.83
N PRO A 386 -0.33 -23.50 14.34
CA PRO A 386 -1.28 -22.62 13.66
C PRO A 386 -0.68 -21.24 13.37
N LEU A 387 -0.89 -20.73 12.15
CA LEU A 387 -0.33 -19.44 11.72
C LEU A 387 -0.84 -18.26 12.57
N PHE A 388 -2.13 -18.30 12.90
CA PHE A 388 -2.83 -17.23 13.59
C PHE A 388 -3.64 -17.82 14.75
N PRO A 389 -3.15 -17.74 16.00
CA PRO A 389 -3.96 -18.12 17.14
C PRO A 389 -5.17 -17.18 17.24
N ARG A 390 -6.33 -17.75 17.57
CA ARG A 390 -7.54 -16.94 17.80
C ARG A 390 -7.35 -16.07 19.04
N ILE A 391 -7.86 -14.86 18.95
CA ILE A 391 -7.83 -13.88 20.03
C ILE A 391 -9.22 -13.84 20.66
N GLU A 392 -9.31 -14.17 21.95
CA GLU A 392 -10.51 -13.99 22.74
C GLU A 392 -10.70 -12.50 23.08
N LYS A 393 -11.97 -12.05 23.13
CA LYS A 393 -12.31 -10.65 23.34
C LYS A 393 -12.20 -10.22 24.80
#